data_AF-A0AAU4U873-F1
#
_entry.id   AF-A0AAU4U873-F1
#
_cell.length_a   1.000
_cell.length_b   1.000
_cell.length_c   1.000
_cell.angle_alpha   90.00
_cell.angle_beta   90.00
_cell.angle_gamma   90.00
#
_symmetry.space_group_name_H-M   'P 1'
#
loop_
_entity.id
_entity.type
_entity.pdbx_description
1 polymer ?
#
loop_
_entity_poly.entity_id
_entity_poly.type
_entity_poly.pdbx_seq_one_letter_code
_entity_poly.pdbx_strand_id
1 'polypeptide(L)'
;MKVEISRHDWSSLRSLWSEDSMVLYSALIELCEAVSEDDVDLAVQRIESETVAPGALSDSSAAAARCLVYGIYGFTGNVLVRVLETLAVIASVGNVLAQSRAGGVAEECLKDISLGFPAYCEILEISQSIDCKSSAIDLILVCGLHDPRLRSAAKFALQSASSSGDLIELGDLIAASLVELDQV
;
A
#
# COMPACT_ATOMS: atom_id res chain seq x y z
N MET A 1 -6.02 -11.63 -5.49
CA MET A 1 -4.89 -12.03 -4.61
C MET A 1 -4.34 -13.44 -4.86
N LYS A 2 -5.04 -14.56 -4.59
CA LYS A 2 -4.47 -15.94 -4.65
C LYS A 2 -3.71 -16.29 -5.95
N VAL A 3 -4.22 -15.85 -7.11
CA VAL A 3 -3.53 -16.03 -8.40
C VAL A 3 -2.18 -15.30 -8.43
N GLU A 4 -2.13 -14.07 -7.92
CA GLU A 4 -0.88 -13.31 -7.86
C GLU A 4 0.11 -13.97 -6.89
N ILE A 5 -0.36 -14.45 -5.73
CA ILE A 5 0.48 -15.22 -4.80
C ILE A 5 1.13 -16.41 -5.53
N SER A 6 0.35 -17.19 -6.28
CA SER A 6 0.88 -18.36 -7.00
C SER A 6 1.85 -18.05 -8.14
N ARG A 7 1.94 -16.77 -8.57
CA ARG A 7 2.81 -16.34 -9.66
C ARG A 7 4.28 -16.21 -9.23
N HIS A 8 4.52 -16.02 -7.94
CA HIS A 8 5.86 -15.79 -7.39
C HIS A 8 6.52 -17.10 -6.93
N ASP A 9 7.83 -17.22 -7.14
CA ASP A 9 8.66 -18.27 -6.54
C ASP A 9 9.17 -17.79 -5.16
N TRP A 10 8.31 -17.93 -4.15
CA TRP A 10 8.57 -17.50 -2.77
C TRP A 10 9.79 -18.15 -2.12
N SER A 11 10.21 -19.31 -2.62
CA SER A 11 11.41 -20.00 -2.13
C SER A 11 12.72 -19.31 -2.57
N SER A 12 12.64 -18.52 -3.64
CA SER A 12 13.78 -17.79 -4.22
C SER A 12 13.81 -16.30 -3.86
N LEU A 13 12.69 -15.76 -3.36
CA LEU A 13 12.57 -14.37 -2.95
C LEU A 13 13.25 -14.17 -1.60
N ARG A 14 14.21 -13.24 -1.55
CA ARG A 14 14.86 -12.85 -0.32
C ARG A 14 13.90 -12.05 0.55
N SER A 15 13.74 -12.45 1.81
CA SER A 15 13.01 -11.68 2.82
C SER A 15 13.95 -10.78 3.61
N LEU A 16 13.41 -9.99 4.54
CA LEU A 16 14.20 -9.15 5.44
C LEU A 16 15.03 -9.96 6.44
N TRP A 17 14.54 -11.14 6.85
CA TRP A 17 15.08 -11.91 7.98
C TRP A 17 15.56 -13.32 7.62
N SER A 18 15.25 -13.80 6.42
CA SER A 18 15.56 -15.15 5.94
C SER A 18 15.96 -15.17 4.46
N GLU A 19 16.54 -16.30 4.04
CA GLU A 19 16.95 -16.51 2.65
C GLU A 19 15.77 -16.80 1.71
N ASP A 20 14.62 -17.20 2.26
CA ASP A 20 13.36 -17.41 1.53
C ASP A 20 12.21 -16.60 2.14
N SER A 21 11.08 -16.56 1.44
CA SER A 21 9.87 -15.81 1.81
C SER A 21 8.67 -16.72 2.08
N MET A 22 8.88 -17.95 2.54
CA MET A 22 7.80 -18.91 2.77
C MET A 22 6.89 -18.53 3.96
N VAL A 23 7.42 -17.78 4.93
CA VAL A 23 6.62 -17.19 6.03
C VAL A 23 5.62 -16.18 5.46
N LEU A 24 6.09 -15.28 4.60
CA LEU A 24 5.26 -14.28 3.95
C LEU A 24 4.22 -14.92 3.02
N TYR A 25 4.60 -15.94 2.25
CA TYR A 25 3.65 -16.74 1.47
C TYR A 25 2.52 -17.28 2.35
N SER A 26 2.88 -17.90 3.48
CA SER A 26 1.91 -18.49 4.40
C SER A 26 0.97 -17.43 4.97
N ALA A 27 1.51 -16.29 5.39
CA ALA A 27 0.71 -15.17 5.91
C ALA A 27 -0.25 -14.58 4.87
N LEU A 28 0.17 -14.48 3.60
CA LEU A 28 -0.70 -14.02 2.50
C LEU A 28 -1.84 -15.00 2.20
N ILE A 29 -1.58 -16.31 2.34
CA ILE A 29 -2.63 -17.35 2.23
C ILE A 29 -3.58 -17.28 3.43
N GLU A 30 -3.06 -17.15 4.64
CA GLU A 30 -3.85 -16.97 5.86
C GLU A 30 -4.76 -15.74 5.75
N LEU A 31 -4.26 -14.61 5.24
CA LEU A 31 -5.08 -13.42 5.00
C LEU A 31 -6.22 -13.67 4.01
N CYS A 32 -6.01 -14.50 2.97
CA CYS A 32 -7.06 -14.87 2.03
C CYS A 32 -8.13 -15.80 2.62
N GLU A 33 -7.81 -16.47 3.74
CA GLU A 33 -8.64 -17.49 4.37
C GLU A 33 -9.17 -17.06 5.74
N ALA A 34 -8.79 -15.87 6.19
CA ALA A 34 -9.23 -15.25 7.43
C ALA A 34 -10.76 -15.11 7.46
N VAL A 35 -11.36 -15.59 8.55
CA VAL A 35 -12.81 -15.54 8.77
C VAL A 35 -13.19 -14.64 9.95
N SER A 36 -12.22 -14.21 10.73
CA SER A 36 -12.38 -13.33 11.89
C SER A 36 -11.42 -12.13 11.83
N GLU A 37 -11.73 -11.08 12.59
CA GLU A 37 -10.85 -9.90 12.70
C GLU A 37 -9.48 -10.28 13.30
N ASP A 38 -9.45 -11.18 14.29
CA ASP A 38 -8.21 -11.67 14.89
C ASP A 38 -7.32 -12.40 13.85
N ASP A 39 -7.91 -13.20 12.95
CA ASP A 39 -7.15 -13.88 11.88
C ASP A 39 -6.52 -12.86 10.91
N VAL A 40 -7.26 -11.79 10.59
CA VAL A 40 -6.79 -10.70 9.74
C VAL A 40 -5.61 -10.00 10.39
N ASP A 41 -5.74 -9.63 11.67
CA ASP A 41 -4.70 -8.89 12.38
C ASP A 41 -3.43 -9.73 12.54
N LEU A 42 -3.56 -11.03 12.84
CA LEU A 42 -2.42 -11.94 12.91
C LEU A 42 -1.72 -12.10 11.56
N ALA A 43 -2.48 -12.28 10.48
CA ALA A 43 -1.93 -12.43 9.14
C ALA A 43 -1.23 -11.15 8.68
N VAL A 44 -1.86 -9.98 8.89
CA VAL A 44 -1.30 -8.68 8.54
C VAL A 44 -0.05 -8.38 9.35
N GLN A 45 -0.06 -8.64 10.67
CA GLN A 45 1.12 -8.43 11.51
C GLN A 45 2.33 -9.23 11.00
N ARG A 46 2.11 -10.48 10.56
CA ARG A 46 3.15 -11.32 9.96
C ARG A 46 3.63 -10.76 8.63
N ILE A 47 2.70 -10.32 7.77
CA ILE A 47 3.04 -9.67 6.49
C ILE A 47 3.91 -8.45 6.76
N GLU A 48 3.52 -7.55 7.66
CA GLU A 48 4.26 -6.34 8.00
C GLU A 48 5.65 -6.67 8.53
N SER A 49 5.77 -7.66 9.43
CA SER A 49 7.07 -8.07 9.97
C SER A 49 8.04 -8.58 8.91
N GLU A 50 7.55 -9.18 7.83
CA GLU A 50 8.39 -9.74 6.76
C GLU A 50 8.62 -8.76 5.59
N THR A 51 7.75 -7.76 5.44
CA THR A 51 7.76 -6.86 4.27
C THR A 51 8.38 -5.50 4.58
N VAL A 52 8.35 -5.02 5.82
CA VAL A 52 8.88 -3.69 6.15
C VAL A 52 9.66 -3.71 7.46
N ALA A 53 10.85 -3.12 7.42
CA ALA A 53 11.58 -2.70 8.60
C ALA A 53 11.98 -1.22 8.45
N PRO A 54 12.27 -0.49 9.56
CA PRO A 54 12.69 0.90 9.47
C PRO A 54 13.86 1.10 8.49
N GLY A 55 13.58 1.76 7.37
CA GLY A 55 14.57 2.04 6.32
C GLY A 55 14.99 0.82 5.48
N ALA A 56 14.20 -0.26 5.43
CA ALA A 56 14.53 -1.44 4.64
C ALA A 56 13.31 -2.08 3.99
N LEU A 57 13.50 -2.50 2.73
CA LEU A 57 12.60 -3.33 1.94
C LEU A 57 13.41 -4.49 1.33
N SER A 58 12.74 -5.59 1.01
CA SER A 58 13.34 -6.76 0.36
C SER A 58 12.54 -7.13 -0.90
N ASP A 59 13.05 -8.07 -1.71
CA ASP A 59 12.39 -8.52 -2.94
C ASP A 59 10.97 -9.06 -2.63
N SER A 60 10.82 -9.67 -1.46
CA SER A 60 9.54 -10.18 -0.96
C SER A 60 8.53 -9.07 -0.65
N SER A 61 9.01 -7.88 -0.28
CA SER A 61 8.17 -6.69 -0.05
C SER A 61 7.45 -6.27 -1.32
N ALA A 62 8.14 -6.28 -2.47
CA ALA A 62 7.54 -5.96 -3.75
C ALA A 62 6.47 -7.00 -4.15
N ALA A 63 6.80 -8.29 -4.01
CA ALA A 63 5.86 -9.36 -4.29
C ALA A 63 4.60 -9.29 -3.40
N ALA A 64 4.76 -8.99 -2.11
CA ALA A 64 3.63 -8.82 -1.20
C ALA A 64 2.80 -7.58 -1.54
N ALA A 65 3.43 -6.43 -1.79
CA ALA A 65 2.73 -5.21 -2.20
C ALA A 65 1.86 -5.48 -3.44
N ARG A 66 2.42 -6.18 -4.43
CA ARG A 66 1.68 -6.59 -5.63
C ARG A 66 0.52 -7.53 -5.31
N CYS A 67 0.72 -8.54 -4.48
CA CYS A 67 -0.35 -9.45 -4.07
C CYS A 67 -1.51 -8.71 -3.38
N LEU A 68 -1.18 -7.81 -2.45
CA LEU A 68 -2.13 -7.00 -1.70
C LEU A 68 -2.92 -6.06 -2.62
N VAL A 69 -2.24 -5.37 -3.56
CA VAL A 69 -2.88 -4.54 -4.60
C VAL A 69 -3.89 -5.35 -5.42
N TYR A 70 -3.51 -6.55 -5.87
CA TYR A 70 -4.40 -7.47 -6.59
C TYR A 70 -5.52 -8.06 -5.70
N GLY A 71 -5.47 -7.84 -4.39
CA GLY A 71 -6.49 -8.25 -3.44
C GLY A 71 -7.54 -7.18 -3.15
N ILE A 72 -7.22 -5.88 -3.35
CA ILE A 72 -8.03 -4.74 -2.89
C ILE A 72 -9.52 -4.89 -3.19
N TYR A 73 -9.88 -5.17 -4.45
CA TYR A 73 -11.29 -5.29 -4.86
C TYR A 73 -12.04 -6.47 -4.25
N GLY A 74 -11.33 -7.45 -3.69
CA GLY A 74 -11.92 -8.57 -2.95
C GLY A 74 -12.01 -8.34 -1.44
N PHE A 75 -11.39 -7.29 -0.91
CA PHE A 75 -11.36 -7.01 0.51
C PHE A 75 -12.48 -6.08 0.94
N THR A 76 -13.01 -6.32 2.14
CA THR A 76 -14.07 -5.52 2.76
C THR A 76 -13.85 -5.41 4.26
N GLY A 77 -14.45 -4.41 4.90
CA GLY A 77 -14.41 -4.25 6.35
C GLY A 77 -12.97 -4.13 6.87
N ASN A 78 -12.68 -4.79 7.99
CA ASN A 78 -11.36 -4.72 8.64
C ASN A 78 -10.21 -5.16 7.72
N VAL A 79 -10.43 -6.17 6.87
CA VAL A 79 -9.40 -6.64 5.93
C VAL A 79 -8.92 -5.52 5.02
N LEU A 80 -9.84 -4.73 4.48
CA LEU A 80 -9.49 -3.63 3.58
C LEU A 80 -8.70 -2.55 4.31
N VAL A 81 -9.12 -2.19 5.54
CA VAL A 81 -8.42 -1.21 6.38
C VAL A 81 -6.96 -1.63 6.57
N ARG A 82 -6.76 -2.83 7.12
CA ARG A 82 -5.42 -3.33 7.46
C ARG A 82 -4.52 -3.49 6.23
N VAL A 83 -5.08 -3.94 5.10
CA VAL A 83 -4.34 -4.03 3.83
C VAL A 83 -3.89 -2.67 3.31
N LEU A 84 -4.75 -1.65 3.36
CA LEU A 84 -4.40 -0.31 2.91
C LEU A 84 -3.34 0.31 3.80
N GLU A 85 -3.43 0.12 5.12
CA GLU A 85 -2.42 0.57 6.09
C GLU A 85 -1.06 -0.08 5.80
N THR A 86 -1.02 -1.40 5.62
CA THR A 86 0.22 -2.11 5.25
C THR A 86 0.79 -1.59 3.93
N LEU A 87 -0.04 -1.37 2.91
CA LEU A 87 0.39 -0.80 1.64
C LEU A 87 0.95 0.62 1.81
N ALA A 88 0.32 1.47 2.64
CA ALA A 88 0.77 2.82 2.92
C ALA A 88 2.12 2.82 3.64
N VAL A 89 2.35 1.89 4.57
CA VAL A 89 3.63 1.70 5.25
C VAL A 89 4.72 1.28 4.26
N ILE A 90 4.47 0.30 3.39
CA ILE A 90 5.42 -0.10 2.34
C ILE A 90 5.72 1.07 1.40
N ALA A 91 4.68 1.82 0.97
CA ALA A 91 4.80 2.97 0.08
C ALA A 91 5.67 4.08 0.69
N SER A 92 5.45 4.39 1.98
CA SER A 92 6.20 5.40 2.71
C SER A 92 7.69 5.07 2.79
N VAL A 93 8.03 3.83 3.19
CA VAL A 93 9.43 3.39 3.23
C VAL A 93 10.04 3.35 1.82
N GLY A 94 9.27 2.89 0.83
CA GLY A 94 9.68 2.87 -0.57
C GLY A 94 10.02 4.28 -1.09
N ASN A 95 9.20 5.28 -0.80
CA ASN A 95 9.41 6.67 -1.22
C ASN A 95 10.71 7.24 -0.62
N VAL A 96 10.94 7.03 0.69
CA VAL A 96 12.16 7.48 1.37
C VAL A 96 13.40 6.82 0.74
N LEU A 97 13.36 5.51 0.48
CA LEU A 97 14.48 4.78 -0.11
C LEU A 97 14.76 5.21 -1.55
N ALA A 98 13.71 5.39 -2.37
CA ALA A 98 13.84 5.84 -3.76
C ALA A 98 14.52 7.21 -3.86
N GLN A 99 14.18 8.14 -2.96
CA GLN A 99 14.82 9.47 -2.91
C GLN A 99 16.31 9.39 -2.56
N SER A 100 16.71 8.39 -1.77
CA SER A 100 18.12 8.18 -1.38
C SER A 100 18.98 7.50 -2.45
N ARG A 101 18.42 7.21 -3.64
CA ARG A 101 19.02 6.37 -4.71
C ARG A 101 19.40 4.96 -4.24
N ALA A 102 18.84 4.51 -3.12
CA ALA A 102 19.02 3.17 -2.60
C ALA A 102 17.87 2.27 -3.09
N GLY A 103 18.20 1.37 -4.02
CA GLY A 103 17.49 0.10 -4.19
C GLY A 103 16.46 0.05 -5.31
N GLY A 104 16.72 -0.80 -6.31
CA GLY A 104 15.73 -1.19 -7.32
C GLY A 104 14.47 -1.83 -6.72
N VAL A 105 14.58 -2.42 -5.53
CA VAL A 105 13.44 -2.97 -4.76
C VAL A 105 12.42 -1.89 -4.40
N ALA A 106 12.89 -0.71 -3.97
CA ALA A 106 11.99 0.39 -3.60
C ALA A 106 11.19 0.88 -4.82
N GLU A 107 11.85 1.02 -5.97
CA GLU A 107 11.17 1.36 -7.22
C GLU A 107 10.18 0.27 -7.65
N GLU A 108 10.53 -1.01 -7.49
CA GLU A 108 9.61 -2.11 -7.83
C GLU A 108 8.37 -2.11 -6.92
N CYS A 109 8.55 -1.90 -5.61
CA CYS A 109 7.45 -1.74 -4.66
C CYS A 109 6.53 -0.59 -5.06
N LEU A 110 7.09 0.61 -5.30
CA LEU A 110 6.31 1.78 -5.67
C LEU A 110 5.59 1.61 -7.00
N LYS A 111 6.23 0.96 -7.97
CA LYS A 111 5.62 0.61 -9.26
C LYS A 111 4.42 -0.33 -9.08
N ASP A 112 4.56 -1.37 -8.26
CA ASP A 112 3.48 -2.32 -8.02
C ASP A 112 2.33 -1.70 -7.21
N ILE A 113 2.65 -0.85 -6.21
CA ILE A 113 1.67 -0.06 -5.47
C ILE A 113 0.91 0.89 -6.40
N SER A 114 1.59 1.53 -7.34
CA SER A 114 0.97 2.44 -8.31
C SER A 114 -0.07 1.77 -9.21
N LEU A 115 -0.04 0.44 -9.36
CA LEU A 115 -1.09 -0.30 -10.08
C LEU A 115 -2.45 -0.22 -9.36
N GLY A 116 -2.45 0.00 -8.04
CA GLY A 116 -3.65 0.15 -7.22
C GLY A 116 -4.27 1.56 -7.28
N PHE A 117 -3.64 2.52 -7.96
CA PHE A 117 -4.05 3.92 -7.96
C PHE A 117 -5.55 4.15 -8.21
N PRO A 118 -6.20 3.55 -9.23
CA PRO A 118 -7.63 3.73 -9.44
C PRO A 118 -8.49 3.27 -8.25
N ALA A 119 -8.09 2.18 -7.59
CA ALA A 119 -8.80 1.66 -6.42
C ALA A 119 -8.68 2.61 -5.23
N TYR A 120 -7.51 3.23 -5.02
CA TYR A 120 -7.33 4.20 -3.93
C TYR A 120 -8.22 5.44 -4.14
N CYS A 121 -8.32 5.95 -5.37
CA CYS A 121 -9.23 7.05 -5.69
C CYS A 121 -10.69 6.69 -5.43
N GLU A 122 -11.12 5.50 -5.85
CA GLU A 122 -12.49 5.01 -5.59
C GLU A 122 -12.74 4.87 -4.08
N ILE A 123 -11.81 4.27 -3.33
CA ILE A 123 -11.91 4.12 -1.87
C ILE A 123 -12.03 5.47 -1.17
N LEU A 124 -11.23 6.47 -1.59
CA LEU A 124 -11.31 7.82 -1.05
C LEU A 124 -12.71 8.44 -1.25
N GLU A 125 -13.31 8.20 -2.41
CA GLU A 125 -14.64 8.70 -2.77
C GLU A 125 -15.76 7.99 -2.02
N ILE A 126 -15.77 6.65 -2.00
CA ILE A 126 -16.96 5.87 -1.60
C ILE A 126 -16.90 5.28 -0.19
N SER A 127 -15.70 5.10 0.39
CA SER A 127 -15.57 4.47 1.69
C SER A 127 -16.29 5.26 2.78
N GLN A 128 -16.76 4.57 3.82
CA GLN A 128 -17.27 5.20 5.04
C GLN A 128 -16.26 5.11 6.21
N SER A 129 -15.19 4.33 6.04
CA SER A 129 -14.10 4.23 7.02
C SER A 129 -13.10 5.36 6.80
N ILE A 130 -12.87 6.15 7.86
CA ILE A 130 -11.84 7.20 7.91
C ILE A 130 -10.45 6.59 7.72
N ASP A 131 -10.17 5.43 8.32
CA ASP A 131 -8.85 4.77 8.23
C ASP A 131 -8.54 4.35 6.78
N CYS A 132 -9.52 3.79 6.07
CA CYS A 132 -9.40 3.51 4.65
C CYS A 132 -9.11 4.79 3.84
N LYS A 133 -9.79 5.90 4.15
CA LYS A 133 -9.59 7.16 3.43
C LYS A 133 -8.23 7.79 3.73
N SER A 134 -7.78 7.74 4.99
CA SER A 134 -6.46 8.21 5.39
C SER A 134 -5.37 7.47 4.63
N SER A 135 -5.42 6.12 4.65
CA SER A 135 -4.46 5.29 3.92
C SER A 135 -4.52 5.51 2.40
N ALA A 136 -5.73 5.71 1.84
CA ALA A 136 -5.90 6.04 0.42
C ALA A 136 -5.26 7.38 0.06
N ILE A 137 -5.34 8.40 0.92
CA ILE A 137 -4.67 9.70 0.70
C ILE A 137 -3.16 9.51 0.64
N ASP A 138 -2.57 8.79 1.60
CA ASP A 138 -1.13 8.51 1.63
C ASP A 138 -0.68 7.74 0.37
N LEU A 139 -1.45 6.75 -0.05
CA LEU A 139 -1.17 5.97 -1.26
C LEU A 139 -1.29 6.81 -2.53
N ILE A 140 -2.32 7.66 -2.65
CA ILE A 140 -2.50 8.58 -3.78
C ILE A 140 -1.34 9.58 -3.85
N LEU A 141 -0.94 10.13 -2.70
CA LEU A 141 0.21 11.03 -2.58
C LEU A 141 1.47 10.34 -3.09
N VAL A 142 1.83 9.19 -2.53
CA VAL A 142 3.06 8.47 -2.90
C VAL A 142 3.05 8.08 -4.39
N CYS A 143 1.91 7.63 -4.92
CA CYS A 143 1.78 7.35 -6.36
C CYS A 143 2.06 8.60 -7.22
N GLY A 144 1.55 9.78 -6.82
CA GLY A 144 1.76 11.03 -7.56
C GLY A 144 3.18 11.61 -7.43
N LEU A 145 3.86 11.34 -6.32
CA LEU A 145 5.28 11.68 -6.13
C LEU A 145 6.19 10.79 -6.98
N HIS A 146 5.89 9.48 -6.99
CA HIS A 146 6.70 8.48 -7.68
C HIS A 146 6.51 8.47 -9.21
N ASP A 147 5.26 8.44 -9.70
CA ASP A 147 4.96 8.40 -11.13
C ASP A 147 4.45 9.75 -11.64
N PRO A 148 5.25 10.50 -12.43
CA PRO A 148 4.84 11.79 -12.98
C PRO A 148 3.54 11.74 -13.80
N ARG A 149 3.19 10.58 -14.37
CA ARG A 149 1.96 10.40 -15.16
C ARG A 149 0.72 10.37 -14.27
N LEU A 150 0.87 9.99 -13.00
CA LEU A 150 -0.23 9.96 -12.02
C LEU A 150 -0.38 11.27 -11.26
N ARG A 151 0.64 12.12 -11.23
CA ARG A 151 0.67 13.36 -10.43
C ARG A 151 -0.55 14.26 -10.61
N SER A 152 -0.93 14.55 -11.86
CA SER A 152 -2.10 15.41 -12.12
C SER A 152 -3.40 14.75 -11.65
N ALA A 153 -3.54 13.44 -11.80
CA ALA A 153 -4.70 12.69 -11.32
C ALA A 153 -4.75 12.63 -9.79
N ALA A 154 -3.60 12.46 -9.13
CA ALA A 154 -3.49 12.48 -7.68
C ALA A 154 -3.91 13.83 -7.10
N LYS A 155 -3.41 14.94 -7.68
CA LYS A 155 -3.84 16.30 -7.31
C LYS A 155 -5.34 16.48 -7.46
N PHE A 156 -5.89 16.06 -8.60
CA PHE A 156 -7.32 16.17 -8.87
C PHE A 156 -8.14 15.39 -7.82
N ALA A 157 -7.80 14.13 -7.57
CA ALA A 157 -8.52 13.30 -6.59
C ALA A 157 -8.52 13.93 -5.19
N LEU A 158 -7.37 14.41 -4.72
CA LEU A 158 -7.23 15.04 -3.41
C LEU A 158 -7.95 16.40 -3.34
N GLN A 159 -7.92 17.21 -4.40
CA GLN A 159 -8.66 18.47 -4.47
C GLN A 159 -10.17 18.24 -4.47
N SER A 160 -10.66 17.23 -5.19
CA SER A 160 -12.07 16.84 -5.19
C SER A 160 -12.51 16.39 -3.80
N ALA A 161 -11.71 15.57 -3.12
CA ALA A 161 -11.96 15.14 -1.75
C ALA A 161 -11.98 16.31 -0.74
N SER A 162 -11.06 17.27 -0.90
CA SER A 162 -11.06 18.50 -0.07
C SER A 162 -12.30 19.36 -0.28
N SER A 163 -12.77 19.46 -1.53
CA SER A 163 -13.87 20.33 -1.92
C SER A 163 -15.26 19.79 -1.56
N SER A 164 -15.41 18.48 -1.33
CA SER A 164 -16.71 17.90 -0.97
C SER A 164 -17.16 18.27 0.45
N GLY A 165 -16.22 18.61 1.33
CA GLY A 165 -16.50 18.93 2.73
C GLY A 165 -16.78 17.72 3.63
N ASP A 166 -16.75 16.51 3.07
CA ASP A 166 -17.05 15.26 3.80
C ASP A 166 -15.86 14.74 4.63
N LEU A 167 -14.70 15.41 4.55
CA LEU A 167 -13.43 14.95 5.10
C LEU A 167 -12.75 16.01 5.96
N ILE A 168 -13.53 16.72 6.78
CA ILE A 168 -13.02 17.76 7.68
C ILE A 168 -11.87 17.23 8.55
N GLU A 169 -12.01 16.00 9.07
CA GLU A 169 -11.01 15.36 9.93
C GLU A 169 -9.68 15.04 9.21
N LEU A 170 -9.72 14.85 7.90
CA LEU A 170 -8.54 14.58 7.06
C LEU A 170 -8.08 15.82 6.29
N GLY A 171 -8.67 16.99 6.56
CA GLY A 171 -8.40 18.22 5.81
C GLY A 171 -6.93 18.64 5.83
N ASP A 172 -6.29 18.56 6.99
CA ASP A 172 -4.87 18.89 7.15
C ASP A 172 -3.96 17.91 6.38
N LEU A 173 -4.30 16.61 6.40
CA LEU A 173 -3.58 15.57 5.67
C LEU A 173 -3.67 15.79 4.15
N ILE A 174 -4.87 16.09 3.65
CA ILE A 174 -5.09 16.39 2.23
C ILE A 174 -4.33 17.65 1.82
N ALA A 175 -4.38 18.71 2.64
CA ALA A 175 -3.68 19.96 2.36
C ALA A 175 -2.15 19.75 2.32
N ALA A 176 -1.59 19.02 3.28
CA ALA A 176 -0.16 18.67 3.30
C ALA A 176 0.24 17.86 2.06
N SER A 177 -0.56 16.86 1.69
CA SER A 177 -0.33 16.02 0.51
C SER A 177 -0.33 16.83 -0.79
N LEU A 178 -1.26 17.78 -0.94
CA LEU A 178 -1.31 18.67 -2.10
C LEU A 178 -0.07 19.57 -2.19
N VAL A 179 0.37 20.12 -1.05
CA VAL A 179 1.59 20.94 -0.98
C VAL A 179 2.81 20.13 -1.41
N GLU A 180 2.94 18.88 -0.99
CA GLU A 180 4.06 18.03 -1.38
C GLU A 180 4.05 17.72 -2.89
N LEU A 181 2.88 17.42 -3.47
CA LEU A 181 2.74 17.19 -4.92
C LEU A 181 3.05 18.44 -5.77
N ASP A 182 2.99 19.65 -5.19
CA ASP A 182 3.35 20.90 -5.87
C ASP A 182 4.86 21.19 -5.86
N GLN A 183 5.65 20.47 -5.06
CA GLN A 183 7.10 20.67 -4.92
C GLN A 183 7.96 19.83 -5.89
N VAL A 184 7.34 18.90 -6.65
CA VAL A 184 8.01 17.92 -7.55
C VAL A 184 7.62 18.14 -9.00
#